data_AF-A0A917P8S2-F1
#
_entry.id   AF-A0A917P8S2-F1
#
_cell.length_a   1.000
_cell.length_b   1.000
_cell.length_c   1.000
_cell.angle_alpha   90.00
_cell.angle_beta   90.00
_cell.angle_gamma   90.00
#
_symmetry.space_group_name_H-M   'P 1'
#
loop_
_entity.id
_entity.type
_entity.pdbx_description
1 polymer ?
#
loop_
_entity_poly.entity_id
_entity_poly.type
_entity_poly.pdbx_seq_one_letter_code
_entity_poly.pdbx_strand_id
1 'polypeptide(L)'
;MRTPVFELHIRPMFRATDRDHMSDAFDLWDYDAVVAQADDILGRLKSNMPPGSHGGLWPEEWIELFTRWKDGARKRLELGAATYTFDQTATSVTIKAAGTLPAAGSKAWLQLDSETDTAKTYVLYVEQPDAPVAGTPAAFNVKERYSATDTRSVFVRDATGVQQLH
;
A
#
# COMPACT_ATOMS: atom_id res chain seq x y z
N MET A 1 -3.02 1.57 21.10
CA MET A 1 -2.70 2.31 19.85
C MET A 1 -2.55 1.30 18.73
N ARG A 2 -3.02 1.61 17.51
CA ARG A 2 -2.84 0.73 16.33
C ARG A 2 -1.35 0.57 16.00
N THR A 3 -0.97 -0.61 15.52
CA THR A 3 0.37 -0.86 14.97
C THR A 3 0.54 -0.10 13.66
N PRO A 4 1.55 0.77 13.51
CA PRO A 4 1.82 1.43 12.24
C PRO A 4 2.07 0.42 11.12
N VAL A 5 1.59 0.72 9.93
CA VAL A 5 1.68 -0.14 8.72
C VAL A 5 2.36 0.66 7.62
N PHE A 6 3.37 0.09 6.97
CA PHE A 6 4.22 0.79 6.01
C PHE A 6 3.41 1.48 4.90
N GLU A 7 2.63 0.72 4.12
CA GLU A 7 1.93 1.23 2.93
C GLU A 7 0.87 2.29 3.26
N LEU A 8 0.30 2.23 4.47
CA LEU A 8 -0.78 3.11 4.93
C LEU A 8 -0.28 4.34 5.69
N HIS A 9 0.79 4.20 6.46
CA HIS A 9 1.20 5.21 7.45
C HIS A 9 2.60 5.76 7.21
N ILE A 10 3.52 4.99 6.61
CA ILE A 10 4.92 5.38 6.45
C ILE A 10 5.21 5.83 5.02
N ARG A 11 4.88 5.00 4.03
CA ARG A 11 5.08 5.29 2.61
C ARG A 11 4.48 6.65 2.20
N PRO A 12 3.25 7.02 2.61
CA PRO A 12 2.68 8.32 2.25
C PRO A 12 3.40 9.54 2.85
N MET A 13 4.23 9.37 3.87
CA MET A 13 5.01 10.46 4.47
C MET A 13 6.22 10.84 3.62
N PHE A 14 6.71 9.90 2.81
CA PHE A 14 7.72 10.18 1.78
C PHE A 14 7.03 10.75 0.54
N ARG A 15 7.26 12.03 0.27
CA ARG A 15 6.70 12.70 -0.91
C ARG A 15 7.34 12.13 -2.18
N ALA A 16 6.66 12.29 -3.32
CA ALA A 16 7.23 11.93 -4.62
C ALA A 16 8.61 12.59 -4.83
N THR A 17 8.73 13.88 -4.50
CA THR A 17 10.01 14.61 -4.56
C THR A 17 11.07 14.04 -3.62
N ASP A 18 10.70 13.57 -2.42
CA ASP A 18 11.65 12.93 -1.50
C ASP A 18 12.19 11.63 -2.13
N ARG A 19 11.30 10.82 -2.71
CA ARG A 19 11.65 9.60 -3.44
C ARG A 19 12.55 9.89 -4.64
N ASP A 20 12.24 10.90 -5.44
CA ASP A 20 13.03 11.26 -6.61
C ASP A 20 14.46 11.65 -6.23
N HIS A 21 14.64 12.45 -5.16
CA HIS A 21 15.96 12.81 -4.65
C HIS A 21 16.77 11.63 -4.08
N MET A 22 16.10 10.56 -3.67
CA MET A 22 16.73 9.37 -3.12
C MET A 22 16.92 8.25 -4.15
N SER A 23 16.40 8.42 -5.37
CA SER A 23 16.36 7.38 -6.40
C SER A 23 17.73 6.79 -6.76
N ASP A 24 18.81 7.56 -6.63
CA ASP A 24 20.20 7.09 -6.84
C ASP A 24 20.74 6.21 -5.70
N ALA A 25 20.16 6.32 -4.50
CA ALA A 25 20.57 5.54 -3.33
C ALA A 25 19.68 4.31 -3.14
N PHE A 26 18.36 4.52 -3.03
CA PHE A 26 17.35 3.47 -2.91
C PHE A 26 15.94 4.07 -3.00
N ASP A 27 14.93 3.22 -3.23
CA ASP A 27 13.54 3.66 -3.35
C ASP A 27 12.86 3.82 -1.97
N LEU A 28 12.46 5.05 -1.62
CA LEU A 28 11.74 5.35 -0.38
C LEU A 28 10.31 4.78 -0.32
N TRP A 29 9.78 4.29 -1.44
CA TRP A 29 8.50 3.60 -1.48
C TRP A 29 8.63 2.08 -1.53
N ASP A 30 9.86 1.55 -1.61
CA ASP A 30 10.13 0.14 -1.46
C ASP A 30 10.30 -0.24 0.01
N TYR A 31 9.47 -1.19 0.47
CA TYR A 31 9.48 -1.60 1.86
C TYR A 31 10.84 -2.17 2.27
N ASP A 32 11.41 -3.06 1.47
CA ASP A 32 12.62 -3.80 1.83
C ASP A 32 13.82 -2.87 1.88
N ALA A 33 13.91 -1.92 0.95
CA ALA A 33 14.88 -0.83 0.96
C ALA A 33 14.76 0.07 2.20
N VAL A 34 13.54 0.52 2.52
CA VAL A 34 13.32 1.37 3.71
C VAL A 34 13.64 0.61 4.99
N VAL A 35 13.30 -0.67 5.09
CA VAL A 35 13.64 -1.53 6.23
C VAL A 35 15.15 -1.69 6.37
N ALA A 36 15.87 -1.91 5.27
CA ALA A 36 17.31 -2.06 5.27
C ALA A 36 18.05 -0.78 5.71
N GLN A 37 17.45 0.40 5.46
CA GLN A 37 18.04 1.71 5.74
C GLN A 37 17.38 2.44 6.91
N ALA A 38 16.54 1.75 7.70
CA ALA A 38 15.62 2.41 8.62
C ALA A 38 16.33 3.24 9.71
N ASP A 39 17.47 2.78 10.22
CA ASP A 39 18.24 3.51 11.24
C ASP A 39 18.87 4.79 10.67
N ASP A 40 19.45 4.71 9.47
CA ASP A 40 20.05 5.85 8.78
C ASP A 40 19.00 6.89 8.37
N ILE A 41 17.84 6.42 7.89
CA ILE A 41 16.68 7.27 7.60
C ILE A 41 16.27 8.01 8.87
N LEU A 42 16.08 7.32 10.00
CA LEU A 42 15.68 7.97 11.25
C LEU A 42 16.71 9.01 11.73
N GLY A 43 18.01 8.71 11.61
CA GLY A 43 19.08 9.65 11.94
C GLY A 43 19.00 10.93 11.11
N ARG A 44 18.75 10.81 9.80
CA ARG A 44 18.61 11.95 8.88
C ARG A 44 17.32 12.74 9.13
N LEU A 45 16.20 12.05 9.37
CA LEU A 45 14.92 12.68 9.68
C LEU A 45 14.98 13.55 10.94
N LYS A 46 15.77 13.15 11.94
CA LYS A 46 16.00 13.91 13.18
C LYS A 46 16.96 15.08 13.03
N SER A 47 17.72 15.14 11.94
CA SER A 47 18.82 16.08 11.80
C SER A 47 18.57 17.14 10.72
N ASN A 48 18.38 16.72 9.47
CA ASN A 48 18.49 17.63 8.33
C ASN A 48 17.66 17.24 7.11
N MET A 49 16.83 16.20 7.18
CA MET A 49 16.00 15.76 6.05
C MET A 49 14.52 15.66 6.42
N PRO A 50 13.62 15.97 5.47
CA PRO A 50 13.89 16.61 4.18
C PRO A 50 14.43 18.05 4.33
N PRO A 51 15.26 18.55 3.39
CA PRO A 51 15.84 19.88 3.51
C PRO A 51 14.77 20.97 3.44
N GLY A 52 15.00 22.11 4.11
CA GLY A 52 14.06 23.25 4.16
C GLY A 52 13.59 23.73 2.78
N SER A 53 14.48 23.74 1.79
CA SER A 53 14.17 24.11 0.40
C SER A 53 13.20 23.15 -0.30
N HIS A 54 13.06 21.93 0.19
CA HIS A 54 12.23 20.87 -0.40
C HIS A 54 11.28 20.28 0.64
N GLY A 55 10.63 21.17 1.39
CA GLY A 55 9.49 20.84 2.23
C GLY A 55 9.80 20.60 3.70
N GLY A 56 11.04 20.83 4.14
CA GLY A 56 11.42 20.93 5.55
C GLY A 56 11.40 19.62 6.34
N LEU A 57 11.93 19.72 7.56
CA LEU A 57 12.00 18.60 8.50
C LEU A 57 10.61 18.05 8.77
N TRP A 58 10.55 16.74 8.99
CA TRP A 58 9.32 16.13 9.48
C TRP A 58 8.96 16.67 10.86
N PRO A 59 7.66 16.86 11.14
CA PRO A 59 7.22 17.22 12.48
C PRO A 59 7.47 16.05 13.45
N GLU A 60 7.51 16.33 14.75
CA GLU A 60 7.92 15.36 15.77
C GLU A 60 7.03 14.11 15.77
N GLU A 61 5.72 14.27 15.61
CA GLU A 61 4.77 13.16 15.57
C GLU A 61 5.01 12.20 14.39
N TRP A 62 5.57 12.70 13.28
CA TRP A 62 5.96 11.88 12.13
C TRP A 62 7.22 11.08 12.44
N ILE A 63 8.20 11.70 13.10
CA ILE A 63 9.42 11.03 13.55
C ILE A 63 9.08 9.93 14.57
N GLU A 64 8.18 10.21 15.51
CA GLU A 64 7.68 9.23 16.48
C GLU A 64 6.95 8.06 15.80
N LEU A 65 6.09 8.35 14.82
CA LEU A 65 5.38 7.31 14.06
C LEU A 65 6.36 6.40 13.31
N PHE A 66 7.36 6.97 12.65
CA PHE A 66 8.41 6.19 11.97
C PHE A 66 9.23 5.38 12.96
N THR A 67 9.62 5.97 14.09
CA THR A 67 10.36 5.27 15.16
C THR A 67 9.57 4.07 15.68
N ARG A 68 8.28 4.24 15.99
CA ARG A 68 7.40 3.15 16.44
C ARG A 68 7.25 2.04 15.41
N TRP A 69 7.15 2.38 14.13
CA TRP A 69 7.10 1.38 13.07
C TRP A 69 8.42 0.60 12.97
N LYS A 70 9.55 1.32 12.94
CA LYS A 70 10.91 0.77 12.82
C LYS A 70 11.26 -0.18 13.97
N ASP A 71 10.95 0.23 15.20
CA ASP A 71 11.29 -0.51 16.42
C ASP A 71 10.28 -1.59 16.77
N GLY A 72 9.10 -1.55 16.15
CA GLY A 72 8.08 -2.59 16.26
C GLY A 72 8.27 -3.72 15.24
N ALA A 73 7.15 -4.36 14.87
CA ALA A 73 7.13 -5.46 13.91
C ALA A 73 7.39 -5.05 12.45
N ARG A 74 7.60 -3.74 12.17
CA ARG A 74 7.71 -3.18 10.81
C ARG A 74 6.57 -3.65 9.91
N LYS A 75 5.35 -3.64 10.45
CA LYS A 75 4.19 -4.22 9.78
C LYS A 75 4.00 -3.62 8.38
N ARG A 76 3.69 -4.48 7.41
CA ARG A 76 3.34 -4.13 6.03
C ARG A 76 2.04 -4.82 5.62
N LEU A 77 1.41 -4.32 4.57
CA LEU A 77 0.32 -5.02 3.90
C LEU A 77 0.87 -6.20 3.12
N GLU A 78 0.14 -7.30 3.16
CA GLU A 78 0.39 -8.47 2.32
C GLU A 78 -0.42 -8.35 1.03
N LEU A 79 0.01 -9.08 0.00
CA LEU A 79 -0.81 -9.26 -1.18
C LEU A 79 -1.76 -10.43 -0.95
N GLY A 80 -3.04 -10.23 -1.25
CA GLY A 80 -4.03 -11.30 -1.22
C GLY A 80 -3.94 -12.18 -2.46
N ALA A 81 -4.74 -13.24 -2.49
CA ALA A 81 -5.01 -14.02 -3.69
C ALA A 81 -6.52 -14.10 -3.90
N ALA A 82 -6.99 -13.92 -5.13
CA ALA A 82 -8.42 -13.94 -5.44
C ALA A 82 -8.71 -14.39 -6.87
N THR A 83 -9.97 -14.71 -7.09
CA THR A 83 -10.56 -14.73 -8.42
C THR A 83 -11.19 -13.37 -8.69
N TYR A 84 -10.97 -12.84 -9.90
CA TYR A 84 -11.44 -11.53 -10.31
C TYR A 84 -12.58 -11.59 -11.32
N THR A 85 -13.52 -10.65 -11.23
CA THR A 85 -14.51 -10.40 -12.27
C THR A 85 -14.51 -8.94 -12.69
N PHE A 86 -14.71 -8.70 -13.98
CA PHE A 86 -14.87 -7.37 -14.57
C PHE A 86 -16.26 -7.26 -15.16
N ASP A 87 -17.09 -6.39 -14.57
CA ASP A 87 -18.47 -6.17 -14.98
C ASP A 87 -18.64 -4.72 -15.45
N GLN A 88 -18.85 -4.50 -16.75
CA GLN A 88 -19.17 -3.19 -17.31
C GLN A 88 -20.67 -3.10 -17.65
N THR A 89 -21.32 -2.05 -17.13
CA THR A 89 -22.69 -1.67 -17.47
C THR A 89 -22.68 -0.31 -18.18
N ALA A 90 -23.84 0.18 -18.60
CA ALA A 90 -23.97 1.50 -19.21
C ALA A 90 -23.52 2.67 -18.30
N THR A 91 -23.50 2.48 -16.98
CA THR A 91 -23.21 3.56 -16.01
C THR A 91 -21.95 3.33 -15.20
N SER A 92 -21.39 2.14 -15.20
CA SER A 92 -20.23 1.81 -14.37
C SER A 92 -19.42 0.64 -14.88
N VAL A 93 -18.17 0.62 -14.48
CA VAL A 93 -17.37 -0.59 -14.37
C VAL A 93 -17.27 -1.02 -12.92
N THR A 94 -17.34 -2.31 -12.65
CA THR A 94 -17.10 -2.91 -11.33
C THR A 94 -16.06 -4.03 -11.45
N ILE A 95 -14.99 -3.91 -10.67
CA ILE A 95 -14.02 -4.97 -10.45
C ILE A 95 -14.39 -5.65 -9.14
N LYS A 96 -14.51 -6.99 -9.13
CA LYS A 96 -14.69 -7.74 -7.88
C LYS A 96 -13.52 -8.68 -7.67
N ALA A 97 -13.11 -8.83 -6.42
CA ALA A 97 -12.16 -9.84 -5.99
C ALA A 97 -12.83 -10.72 -4.92
N ALA A 98 -12.83 -12.03 -5.16
CA ALA A 98 -13.36 -13.02 -4.23
C ALA A 98 -12.29 -14.05 -3.90
N GLY A 99 -12.11 -14.31 -2.61
CA GLY A 99 -11.11 -15.24 -2.12
C GLY A 99 -11.31 -15.58 -0.65
N THR A 100 -10.31 -16.22 -0.06
CA THR A 100 -10.29 -16.56 1.38
C THR A 100 -9.18 -15.77 2.04
N LEU A 101 -9.48 -15.18 3.20
CA LEU A 101 -8.48 -14.47 3.97
C LEU A 101 -7.39 -15.44 4.47
N PRO A 102 -6.15 -14.99 4.65
CA PRO A 102 -5.06 -15.82 5.18
C PRO A 102 -5.24 -16.18 6.67
N ALA A 103 -5.84 -15.27 7.46
CA ALA A 103 -6.09 -15.50 8.88
C ALA A 103 -7.43 -14.88 9.32
N ALA A 104 -8.03 -15.41 10.39
CA ALA A 104 -9.18 -14.78 11.03
C ALA A 104 -8.83 -13.35 11.48
N GLY A 105 -9.80 -12.43 11.33
CA GLY A 105 -9.59 -11.01 11.66
C GLY A 105 -8.83 -10.19 10.61
N SER A 106 -8.31 -10.82 9.55
CA SER A 106 -7.69 -10.10 8.44
C SER A 106 -8.72 -9.28 7.66
N LYS A 107 -8.26 -8.25 6.96
CA LYS A 107 -9.10 -7.42 6.07
C LYS A 107 -8.48 -7.39 4.69
N ALA A 108 -9.31 -7.52 3.66
CA ALA A 108 -8.88 -7.37 2.27
C ALA A 108 -9.57 -6.17 1.62
N TRP A 109 -8.91 -5.54 0.65
CA TRP A 109 -9.51 -4.54 -0.23
C TRP A 109 -8.70 -4.40 -1.52
N LEU A 110 -9.33 -3.87 -2.55
CA LEU A 110 -8.64 -3.42 -3.74
C LEU A 110 -8.26 -1.96 -3.53
N GLN A 111 -7.01 -1.61 -3.86
CA GLN A 111 -6.52 -0.23 -3.81
C GLN A 111 -6.04 0.15 -5.20
N LEU A 112 -6.44 1.31 -5.71
CA LEU A 112 -5.80 1.89 -6.88
C LEU A 112 -4.34 2.24 -6.52
N ASP A 113 -3.39 1.59 -7.19
CA ASP A 113 -1.95 1.73 -6.95
C ASP A 113 -1.32 2.67 -7.98
N SER A 114 -1.75 2.57 -9.23
CA SER A 114 -1.35 3.51 -10.28
C SER A 114 -2.46 3.78 -11.28
N GLU A 115 -2.41 4.99 -11.84
CA GLU A 115 -3.33 5.46 -12.86
C GLU A 115 -2.53 6.25 -13.89
N THR A 116 -2.62 5.83 -15.15
CA THR A 116 -2.08 6.53 -16.32
C THR A 116 -3.20 6.91 -17.27
N ASP A 117 -2.87 7.59 -18.36
CA ASP A 117 -3.84 7.92 -19.41
C ASP A 117 -4.42 6.67 -20.09
N THR A 118 -3.74 5.53 -20.00
CA THR A 118 -4.11 4.29 -20.71
C THR A 118 -4.47 3.13 -19.80
N ALA A 119 -4.09 3.18 -18.52
CA ALA A 119 -4.25 2.04 -17.61
C ALA A 119 -4.58 2.44 -16.18
N LYS A 120 -5.30 1.55 -15.49
CA LYS A 120 -5.43 1.52 -14.03
C LYS A 120 -4.84 0.22 -13.50
N THR A 121 -3.98 0.32 -12.50
CA THR A 121 -3.50 -0.85 -11.77
C THR A 121 -4.03 -0.80 -10.35
N TYR A 122 -4.82 -1.81 -10.00
CA TYR A 122 -5.24 -2.06 -8.63
C TYR A 122 -4.30 -3.07 -7.97
N VAL A 123 -4.20 -3.02 -6.66
CA VAL A 123 -3.52 -4.02 -5.84
C VAL A 123 -4.52 -4.61 -4.87
N LEU A 124 -4.55 -5.95 -4.75
CA LEU A 124 -5.31 -6.62 -3.70
C LEU A 124 -4.45 -6.68 -2.43
N TYR A 125 -4.71 -5.77 -1.50
CA TYR A 125 -4.05 -5.79 -0.20
C TYR A 125 -4.82 -6.63 0.81
N VAL A 126 -4.07 -7.24 1.71
CA VAL A 126 -4.54 -7.86 2.94
C VAL A 126 -3.79 -7.28 4.13
N GLU A 127 -4.54 -6.81 5.11
CA GLU A 127 -4.01 -6.42 6.41
C GLU A 127 -4.30 -7.51 7.44
N GLN A 128 -3.23 -8.06 8.01
CA GLN A 128 -3.31 -8.97 9.17
C GLN A 128 -3.77 -8.21 10.42
N PRO A 129 -4.44 -8.86 11.38
CA PRO A 129 -4.76 -8.22 12.65
C PRO A 129 -3.48 -7.87 13.44
N ASP A 130 -3.56 -6.91 14.35
CA ASP A 130 -2.41 -6.50 15.19
C ASP A 130 -1.96 -7.61 16.16
N ALA A 131 -2.87 -8.50 16.54
CA ALA A 131 -2.62 -9.69 17.32
C ALA A 131 -3.33 -10.90 16.68
N PRO A 132 -2.80 -12.13 16.84
CA PRO A 132 -3.46 -13.33 16.32
C PRO A 132 -4.89 -13.45 16.84
N VAL A 133 -5.83 -13.67 15.92
CA VAL A 133 -7.24 -13.91 16.24
C VAL A 133 -7.53 -15.39 16.00
N ALA A 134 -8.05 -16.08 17.01
CA ALA A 134 -8.49 -17.46 16.86
C ALA A 134 -9.75 -17.53 15.98
N GLY A 135 -9.79 -18.52 15.08
CA GLY A 135 -10.96 -18.79 14.24
C GLY A 135 -10.58 -19.21 12.83
N THR A 136 -11.59 -19.62 12.06
CA THR A 136 -11.43 -19.97 10.65
C THR A 136 -11.34 -18.69 9.80
N PRO A 137 -10.39 -18.59 8.86
CA PRO A 137 -10.35 -17.47 7.95
C PRO A 137 -11.63 -17.39 7.10
N ALA A 138 -12.24 -16.22 7.06
CA ALA A 138 -13.48 -16.01 6.33
C ALA A 138 -13.22 -15.81 4.82
N ALA A 139 -14.22 -16.14 4.00
CA ALA A 139 -14.25 -15.67 2.62
C ALA A 139 -14.43 -14.15 2.58
N PHE A 140 -13.84 -13.49 1.59
CA PHE A 140 -14.06 -12.07 1.32
C PHE A 140 -14.64 -11.87 -0.08
N ASN A 141 -15.38 -10.78 -0.23
CA ASN A 141 -15.87 -10.29 -1.51
C ASN A 141 -15.76 -8.76 -1.49
N VAL A 142 -14.75 -8.24 -2.17
CA VAL A 142 -14.45 -6.80 -2.23
C VAL A 142 -14.60 -6.31 -3.65
N LYS A 143 -14.93 -5.02 -3.80
CA LYS A 143 -15.19 -4.45 -5.11
C LYS A 143 -14.74 -3.00 -5.21
N GLU A 144 -14.32 -2.64 -6.41
CA GLU A 144 -14.06 -1.27 -6.83
C GLU A 144 -15.01 -0.90 -7.96
N ARG A 145 -15.43 0.37 -7.99
CA ARG A 145 -16.41 0.85 -8.96
C ARG A 145 -16.02 2.23 -9.47
N TYR A 146 -16.01 2.38 -10.78
CA TYR A 146 -15.71 3.65 -11.45
C TYR A 146 -16.61 3.85 -12.67
N SER A 147 -16.48 5.01 -13.32
CA SER A 147 -17.34 5.42 -14.43
C SER A 147 -17.25 4.45 -15.60
N ALA A 148 -18.37 4.15 -16.26
CA ALA A 148 -18.38 3.41 -17.52
C ALA A 148 -17.70 4.16 -18.68
N THR A 149 -17.52 5.47 -18.55
CA THR A 149 -16.80 6.29 -19.55
C THR A 149 -15.29 6.09 -19.50
N ASP A 150 -14.78 5.42 -18.46
CA ASP A 150 -13.37 5.10 -18.32
C ASP A 150 -13.07 3.78 -19.01
N THR A 151 -12.44 3.86 -20.18
CA THR A 151 -12.16 2.71 -21.06
C THR A 151 -10.70 2.28 -21.01
N ARG A 152 -9.97 2.67 -19.96
CA ARG A 152 -8.57 2.28 -19.78
C ARG A 152 -8.44 0.80 -19.47
N SER A 153 -7.31 0.22 -19.87
CA SER A 153 -6.97 -1.15 -19.49
C SER A 153 -6.87 -1.27 -17.98
N VAL A 154 -7.27 -2.42 -17.45
CA VAL A 154 -7.37 -2.65 -16.01
C VAL A 154 -6.51 -3.83 -15.64
N PHE A 155 -5.59 -3.58 -14.73
CA PHE A 155 -4.71 -4.58 -14.17
C PHE A 155 -4.98 -4.73 -12.67
N VAL A 156 -4.83 -5.95 -12.17
CA VAL A 156 -4.79 -6.21 -10.73
C VAL A 156 -3.49 -6.93 -10.40
N ARG A 157 -2.76 -6.42 -9.41
CA ARG A 157 -1.60 -7.07 -8.81
C ARG A 157 -2.01 -7.73 -7.50
N ASP A 158 -1.64 -8.99 -7.34
CA ASP A 158 -1.90 -9.80 -6.16
C ASP A 158 -0.71 -10.71 -5.86
N ALA A 159 -0.85 -11.67 -4.94
CA ALA A 159 0.22 -12.59 -4.57
C ALA A 159 0.67 -13.52 -5.70
N THR A 160 -0.14 -13.69 -6.75
CA THR A 160 0.14 -14.55 -7.91
C THR A 160 0.82 -13.80 -9.05
N GLY A 161 0.81 -12.47 -9.03
CA GLY A 161 1.42 -11.61 -10.04
C GLY A 161 0.48 -10.50 -10.50
N VAL A 162 0.67 -10.04 -11.72
CA VAL A 162 -0.18 -9.02 -12.36
C VAL A 162 -1.08 -9.68 -13.39
N GLN A 163 -2.38 -9.41 -13.31
CA GLN A 163 -3.40 -9.95 -14.20
C GLN A 163 -4.11 -8.79 -14.92
N GLN A 164 -4.30 -8.90 -16.23
CA GLN A 164 -5.12 -7.96 -16.99
C GLN A 164 -6.58 -8.42 -16.99
N LEU A 165 -7.50 -7.54 -16.60
CA LEU A 165 -8.95 -7.80 -16.56
C LEU A 165 -9.69 -7.18 -17.75
N HIS A 166 -9.17 -6.07 -18.29
CA HIS A 166 -9.70 -5.34 -19.43
C HIS A 166 -8.57 -4.68 -20.22
#